data_AF-A0A059LPR8-F1
#
_entry.id   AF-A0A059LPR8-F1
#
_cell.length_a   1.000
_cell.length_b   1.000
_cell.length_c   1.000
_cell.angle_alpha   90.00
_cell.angle_beta   90.00
_cell.angle_gamma   90.00
#
_symmetry.space_group_name_H-M   'P 1'
#
loop_
_entity.id
_entity.type
_entity.pdbx_description
1 polymer ?
#
loop_
_entity_poly.entity_id
_entity_poly.type
_entity_poly.pdbx_seq_one_letter_code
_entity_poly.pdbx_strand_id
1 'polypeptide(L)'
;MQDTRCVLCQQESESVFVTRFLGTFTRMLAADEWTALKTQASSGALQYLPSASAYFDDPQHFASLSQLVTFSHPAMPDPSQIFPSLKALRGTLKSARNLHLCDLCLQGRKVFLCEQLAYTRAELDAHVSKGDSQGPLATAGFSGHPRCQFCERRFYGETEIFQHMTQQHESCFLCRRVDPHRHVYYADYPELERHFFEDHHACTHPACLERKFVVFPTAQDLRLHFAKEHPDGLSKGERRAARTLE
;
A
#
# COMPACT_ATOMS: atom_id res chain seq x y z
N MET A 1 5.24 -17.84 8.49
CA MET A 1 4.95 -18.02 7.05
C MET A 1 3.96 -19.17 6.92
N GLN A 2 2.93 -19.05 6.08
CA GLN A 2 1.98 -20.16 5.84
C GLN A 2 2.42 -21.04 4.65
N ASP A 3 3.29 -20.54 3.77
CA ASP A 3 3.87 -21.30 2.66
C ASP A 3 5.21 -21.90 3.10
N THR A 4 5.27 -23.24 3.12
CA THR A 4 6.44 -24.06 3.49
C THR A 4 7.18 -24.58 2.25
N ARG A 5 6.80 -24.14 1.04
CA ARG A 5 7.45 -24.60 -0.19
C ARG A 5 8.77 -23.88 -0.43
N CYS A 6 9.74 -24.63 -0.94
CA CYS A 6 11.00 -24.06 -1.41
C CYS A 6 10.76 -23.11 -2.58
N VAL A 7 11.31 -21.89 -2.51
CA VAL A 7 11.15 -20.86 -3.56
C VAL A 7 11.82 -21.22 -4.89
N LEU A 8 12.71 -22.22 -4.90
CA LEU A 8 13.41 -22.66 -6.11
C LEU A 8 12.73 -23.85 -6.78
N CYS A 9 12.46 -24.92 -6.02
CA CYS A 9 11.92 -26.17 -6.57
C CYS A 9 10.42 -26.39 -6.29
N GLN A 10 9.78 -25.50 -5.52
CA GLN A 10 8.36 -25.57 -5.12
C GLN A 10 7.96 -26.80 -4.30
N GLN A 11 8.92 -27.63 -3.90
CA GLN A 11 8.66 -28.77 -3.03
C GLN A 11 8.35 -28.31 -1.61
N GLU A 12 7.35 -28.93 -1.00
CA GLU A 12 7.00 -28.71 0.40
C GLU A 12 8.11 -29.19 1.33
N SER A 13 8.46 -28.37 2.32
CA SER A 13 9.50 -28.66 3.28
C SER A 13 9.06 -28.26 4.68
N GLU A 14 8.83 -29.25 5.53
CA GLU A 14 8.41 -29.03 6.93
C GLU A 14 9.52 -28.43 7.80
N SER A 15 10.78 -28.52 7.36
CA SER A 15 11.94 -28.06 8.11
C SER A 15 13.08 -27.70 7.16
N VAL A 16 13.80 -26.64 7.49
CA VAL A 16 14.93 -26.15 6.69
C VAL A 16 16.23 -26.36 7.46
N PHE A 17 17.28 -26.83 6.78
CA PHE A 17 18.64 -26.83 7.33
C PHE A 17 19.45 -25.72 6.67
N VAL A 18 19.99 -24.83 7.50
CA VAL A 18 20.77 -23.67 7.09
C VAL A 18 22.23 -23.93 7.45
N THR A 19 23.08 -23.91 6.44
CA THR A 19 24.53 -24.07 6.60
C THR A 19 25.29 -22.88 6.06
N ARG A 20 26.43 -22.57 6.69
CA ARG A 20 27.36 -21.53 6.24
C ARG A 20 28.01 -21.85 4.90
N PHE A 21 28.17 -23.13 4.56
CA PHE A 21 28.95 -23.54 3.40
C PHE A 21 28.11 -23.53 2.11
N LEU A 22 28.56 -22.74 1.12
CA LEU A 22 27.94 -22.63 -0.21
C LEU A 22 28.73 -23.41 -1.26
N GLY A 23 28.04 -23.95 -2.25
CA GLY A 23 28.62 -24.66 -3.40
C GLY A 23 28.98 -26.11 -3.10
N THR A 24 30.18 -26.55 -3.50
CA THR A 24 30.63 -27.94 -3.33
C THR A 24 30.80 -28.38 -1.87
N PHE A 25 30.79 -27.42 -0.95
CA PHE A 25 30.87 -27.65 0.50
C PHE A 25 29.51 -27.61 1.18
N THR A 26 28.43 -27.32 0.44
CA THR A 26 27.07 -27.35 0.98
C THR A 26 26.73 -28.79 1.37
N ARG A 27 26.66 -29.03 2.68
CA ARG A 27 26.28 -30.33 3.23
C ARG A 27 24.86 -30.66 2.79
N MET A 28 24.72 -31.76 2.06
CA MET A 28 23.42 -32.39 1.81
C MET A 28 23.14 -33.36 2.94
N LEU A 29 22.01 -33.20 3.61
CA LEU A 29 21.58 -34.11 4.66
C LEU A 29 20.89 -35.33 4.03
N ALA A 30 21.32 -36.52 4.43
CA ALA A 30 20.63 -37.76 4.14
C ALA A 30 19.33 -37.88 4.95
N ALA A 31 18.42 -38.79 4.55
CA ALA A 31 17.08 -38.90 5.14
C ALA A 31 17.10 -39.20 6.66
N ASP A 32 18.06 -40.01 7.11
CA ASP A 32 18.30 -40.32 8.52
C ASP A 32 18.79 -39.10 9.30
N GLU A 33 19.68 -38.29 8.72
CA GLU A 33 20.17 -37.06 9.34
C GLU A 33 19.05 -36.02 9.53
N TRP A 34 18.10 -35.93 8.59
CA TRP A 34 16.90 -35.08 8.73
C TRP A 34 16.07 -35.46 9.96
N THR A 35 15.91 -36.76 10.23
CA THR A 35 15.18 -37.21 11.43
C THR A 35 15.94 -36.90 12.72
N ALA A 36 17.27 -36.84 12.66
CA ALA A 36 18.13 -36.57 13.81
C ALA A 36 18.21 -35.08 14.19
N LEU A 37 17.79 -34.15 13.32
CA LEU A 37 17.90 -32.70 13.56
C LEU A 37 17.26 -32.25 14.89
N LYS A 38 16.09 -32.78 15.23
CA LYS A 38 15.41 -32.47 16.50
C LYS A 38 16.26 -32.87 17.72
N THR A 39 16.86 -34.05 17.65
CA THR A 39 17.74 -34.57 18.70
C THR A 39 19.03 -33.75 18.80
N GLN A 40 19.61 -33.37 17.65
CA GLN A 40 20.82 -32.54 17.59
C GLN A 40 20.58 -31.11 18.08
N ALA A 41 19.40 -30.53 17.83
CA ALA A 41 19.02 -29.26 18.42
C ALA A 41 18.84 -29.37 19.95
N SER A 42 18.24 -30.46 20.41
CA SER A 42 18.03 -30.71 21.85
C SER A 42 19.34 -30.93 22.61
N SER A 43 20.36 -31.47 21.94
CA SER A 43 21.71 -31.61 22.51
C SER A 43 22.57 -30.35 22.41
N GLY A 44 22.06 -29.28 21.79
CA GLY A 44 22.78 -28.02 21.58
C GLY A 44 23.80 -28.05 20.44
N ALA A 45 23.87 -29.14 19.66
CA ALA A 45 24.75 -29.23 18.50
C ALA A 45 24.28 -28.37 17.32
N LEU A 46 22.97 -28.12 17.23
CA LEU A 46 22.36 -27.20 16.27
C LEU A 46 21.52 -26.14 17.00
N GLN A 47 21.42 -24.95 16.42
CA GLN A 47 20.48 -23.94 16.88
C GLN A 47 19.15 -24.09 16.11
N TYR A 48 18.02 -23.98 16.81
CA TYR A 48 16.69 -24.09 16.18
C TYR A 48 15.93 -22.77 16.28
N LEU A 49 15.37 -22.33 15.15
CA LEU A 49 14.56 -21.12 15.03
C LEU A 49 13.10 -21.50 14.75
N PRO A 50 12.22 -21.47 15.77
CA PRO A 50 10.84 -21.92 15.63
C PRO A 50 10.01 -21.12 14.62
N SER A 51 10.28 -19.81 14.48
CA SER A 51 9.52 -18.92 13.59
C SER A 51 9.70 -19.24 12.10
N ALA A 52 10.78 -19.93 11.74
CA ALA A 52 11.11 -20.33 10.38
C ALA A 52 11.24 -21.86 10.21
N SER A 53 10.96 -22.65 11.27
CA SER A 53 11.21 -24.09 11.30
C SER A 53 12.61 -24.48 10.80
N ALA A 54 13.61 -23.69 11.19
CA ALA A 54 14.96 -23.76 10.62
C ALA A 54 16.00 -24.20 11.65
N TYR A 55 16.90 -25.10 11.24
CA TYR A 55 18.04 -25.59 12.00
C TYR A 55 19.33 -24.99 11.45
N PHE A 56 20.24 -24.59 12.32
CA PHE A 56 21.48 -23.92 11.96
C PHE A 56 22.68 -24.65 12.57
N ASP A 57 23.70 -24.89 11.75
CA ASP A 57 24.99 -25.44 12.19
C ASP A 57 25.98 -24.38 12.67
N ASP A 58 25.74 -23.12 12.32
CA ASP A 58 26.60 -21.98 12.65
C ASP A 58 25.85 -21.00 13.60
N PRO A 59 26.33 -20.82 14.84
CA PRO A 59 25.70 -19.92 15.81
C PRO A 59 25.64 -18.45 15.38
N GLN A 60 26.60 -17.99 14.57
CA GLN A 60 26.67 -16.60 14.12
C GLN A 60 25.61 -16.32 13.04
N HIS A 61 25.39 -17.26 12.12
CA HIS A 61 24.27 -17.21 11.17
C HIS A 61 22.92 -17.28 11.87
N PHE A 62 22.78 -18.17 12.87
CA PHE A 62 21.57 -18.23 13.68
C PHE A 62 21.28 -16.89 14.36
N ALA A 63 22.27 -16.28 15.01
CA ALA A 63 22.11 -14.97 15.66
C ALA A 63 21.68 -13.88 14.66
N SER A 64 22.30 -13.85 13.48
CA SER A 64 21.98 -12.86 12.45
C SER A 64 20.56 -13.02 11.89
N LEU A 65 20.15 -14.25 11.56
CA LEU A 65 18.84 -14.51 10.95
C LEU A 65 17.70 -14.49 11.96
N SER A 66 17.93 -14.92 13.20
CA SER A 66 16.93 -14.83 14.27
C SER A 66 16.55 -13.38 14.58
N GLN A 67 17.49 -12.43 14.51
CA GLN A 67 17.19 -11.00 14.68
C GLN A 67 16.24 -10.46 13.60
N LEU A 68 16.34 -10.94 12.36
CA LEU A 68 15.47 -10.49 11.25
C LEU A 68 14.01 -10.91 11.45
N VAL A 69 13.77 -12.04 12.11
CA VAL A 69 12.43 -12.64 12.27
C VAL A 69 11.86 -12.54 13.68
N THR A 70 12.55 -11.82 14.57
CA THR A 70 12.10 -11.55 15.94
C THR A 70 11.61 -10.12 16.10
N PHE A 71 10.83 -9.85 17.14
CA PHE A 71 10.48 -8.49 17.49
C PHE A 71 11.62 -7.86 18.28
N SER A 72 12.72 -7.52 17.61
CA SER A 72 13.87 -6.81 18.17
C SER A 72 14.16 -5.55 17.33
N HIS A 73 14.89 -4.58 17.89
CA HIS A 73 15.19 -3.32 17.18
C HIS A 73 16.50 -2.67 17.68
N PRO A 74 17.38 -2.20 16.78
CA PRO A 74 18.70 -1.65 17.14
C PRO A 74 18.64 -0.35 17.96
N ALA A 75 17.52 0.37 17.91
CA ALA A 75 17.30 1.56 18.74
C ALA A 75 17.08 1.26 20.25
N MET A 76 16.92 -0.01 20.61
CA MET A 76 16.85 -0.44 22.01
C MET A 76 18.23 -0.39 22.68
N PRO A 77 18.31 -0.18 24.01
CA PRO A 77 19.58 -0.22 24.74
C PRO A 77 20.29 -1.58 24.61
N ASP A 78 19.51 -2.66 24.59
CA ASP A 78 19.96 -4.01 24.24
C ASP A 78 19.33 -4.39 22.89
N PRO A 79 20.09 -4.36 21.79
CA PRO A 79 19.61 -4.76 20.46
C PRO A 79 19.20 -6.23 20.37
N SER A 80 19.70 -7.08 21.28
CA SER A 80 19.39 -8.51 21.33
C SER A 80 18.11 -8.82 22.10
N GLN A 81 17.50 -7.81 22.75
CA GLN A 81 16.25 -7.98 23.48
C GLN A 81 15.11 -8.34 22.52
N ILE A 82 14.54 -9.52 22.73
CA ILE A 82 13.40 -10.03 21.96
C ILE A 82 12.11 -9.70 22.70
N PHE A 83 11.16 -9.08 22.00
CA PHE A 83 9.83 -8.79 22.52
C PHE A 83 8.82 -9.86 22.08
N PRO A 84 7.75 -10.10 22.86
CA PRO A 84 6.73 -11.09 22.51
C PRO A 84 5.82 -10.64 21.35
N SER A 85 5.78 -9.34 21.05
CA SER A 85 4.96 -8.79 19.97
C SER A 85 5.46 -7.42 19.51
N LEU A 86 5.08 -7.02 18.29
CA LEU A 86 5.30 -5.67 17.79
C LEU A 86 4.72 -4.60 18.72
N LYS A 87 3.56 -4.86 19.35
CA LYS A 87 2.95 -3.93 20.31
C LYS A 87 3.84 -3.72 21.54
N ALA A 88 4.41 -4.79 22.08
CA ALA A 88 5.33 -4.73 23.22
C ALA A 88 6.61 -3.97 22.88
N LEU A 89 7.19 -4.23 21.70
CA LEU A 89 8.36 -3.48 21.20
C LEU A 89 8.05 -1.98 21.07
N ARG A 90 6.95 -1.62 20.39
CA ARG A 90 6.53 -0.23 20.21
C ARG A 90 6.29 0.48 21.54
N GLY A 91 5.67 -0.21 22.49
CA GLY A 91 5.45 0.31 23.84
C GLY A 91 6.77 0.63 24.54
N THR A 92 7.74 -0.26 24.43
CA THR A 92 9.06 -0.10 25.08
C THR A 92 9.93 0.94 24.39
N LEU A 93 9.95 0.99 23.05
CA LEU A 93 10.60 2.07 22.30
C LEU A 93 10.08 3.45 22.74
N LYS A 94 8.76 3.57 22.91
CA LYS A 94 8.13 4.80 23.39
C LYS A 94 8.53 5.11 24.83
N SER A 95 8.40 4.16 25.76
CA SER A 95 8.63 4.44 27.19
C SER A 95 10.09 4.60 27.57
N ALA A 96 10.99 3.79 26.99
CA ALA A 96 12.41 3.77 27.34
C ALA A 96 13.26 4.75 26.52
N ARG A 97 12.86 5.07 25.28
CA ARG A 97 13.66 5.87 24.34
C ARG A 97 12.94 7.09 23.79
N ASN A 98 11.63 7.24 24.04
CA ASN A 98 10.78 8.25 23.41
C ASN A 98 10.85 8.21 21.87
N LEU A 99 10.95 6.98 21.33
CA LEU A 99 11.02 6.72 19.90
C LEU A 99 9.76 6.01 19.40
N HIS A 100 9.46 6.23 18.13
CA HIS A 100 8.24 5.78 17.45
C HIS A 100 8.59 5.20 16.08
N LEU A 101 7.84 4.18 15.68
CA LEU A 101 7.89 3.63 14.32
C LEU A 101 6.72 4.20 13.52
N CYS A 102 6.94 4.51 12.23
CA CYS A 102 5.89 4.99 11.34
C CYS A 102 4.91 3.85 10.98
N ASP A 103 3.61 4.06 11.24
CA ASP A 103 2.59 3.04 10.95
C ASP A 103 2.45 2.73 9.45
N LEU A 104 2.61 3.73 8.59
CA LEU A 104 2.57 3.55 7.14
C LEU A 104 3.76 2.73 6.64
N CYS A 105 4.97 3.00 7.15
CA CYS A 105 6.16 2.20 6.83
C CYS A 105 6.06 0.77 7.36
N LEU A 106 5.50 0.56 8.56
CA LEU A 106 5.29 -0.79 9.10
C LEU A 106 4.36 -1.63 8.24
N GLN A 107 3.41 -1.00 7.54
CA GLN A 107 2.46 -1.68 6.66
C GLN A 107 3.00 -1.86 5.23
N GLY A 108 3.65 -0.82 4.68
CA GLY A 108 4.02 -0.79 3.27
C GLY A 108 5.50 -1.04 2.95
N ARG A 109 6.42 -0.76 3.89
CA ARG A 109 7.86 -0.91 3.63
C ARG A 109 8.29 -2.35 3.83
N LYS A 110 8.69 -3.01 2.73
CA LYS A 110 9.13 -4.41 2.69
C LYS A 110 10.57 -4.58 3.21
N VAL A 111 10.77 -4.29 4.49
CA VAL A 111 12.03 -4.50 5.21
C VAL A 111 11.78 -5.26 6.50
N PHE A 112 12.82 -5.81 7.09
CA PHE A 112 12.69 -6.42 8.42
C PHE A 112 12.44 -5.35 9.48
N LEU A 113 11.86 -5.78 10.60
CA LEU A 113 11.50 -4.85 11.68
C LEU A 113 12.72 -4.13 12.26
N CYS A 114 13.86 -4.81 12.36
CA CYS A 114 15.13 -4.23 12.80
C CYS A 114 15.73 -3.21 11.81
N GLU A 115 15.27 -3.22 10.55
CA GLU A 115 15.67 -2.28 9.49
C GLU A 115 14.68 -1.10 9.36
N GLN A 116 13.59 -1.11 10.13
CA GLN A 116 12.72 0.04 10.23
C GLN A 116 13.44 1.17 10.95
N LEU A 117 13.12 2.40 10.54
CA LEU A 117 13.68 3.57 11.20
C LEU A 117 12.77 3.95 12.38
N ALA A 118 13.41 4.35 13.48
CA ALA A 118 12.75 4.85 14.67
C ALA A 118 13.00 6.35 14.79
N TYR A 119 11.93 7.07 15.12
CA TYR A 119 11.89 8.53 15.09
C TYR A 119 11.49 9.07 16.45
N THR A 120 12.03 10.21 16.83
CA THR A 120 11.38 11.05 17.84
C THR A 120 10.03 11.55 17.32
N ARG A 121 9.20 12.12 18.19
CA ARG A 121 7.88 12.63 17.77
C ARG A 121 7.98 13.69 16.66
N ALA A 122 8.91 14.64 16.81
CA ALA A 122 9.11 15.71 15.83
C ALA A 122 9.64 15.18 14.49
N GLU A 123 10.59 14.23 14.53
CA GLU A 123 11.09 13.58 13.33
C GLU A 123 10.00 12.75 12.63
N LEU A 124 9.13 12.08 13.38
CA LEU A 124 8.02 11.32 12.80
C LEU A 124 7.04 12.25 12.08
N ASP A 125 6.68 13.39 12.68
CA ASP A 125 5.78 14.35 12.06
C ASP A 125 6.41 14.96 10.79
N ALA A 126 7.73 15.20 10.79
CA ALA A 126 8.48 15.62 9.61
C ALA A 126 8.55 14.51 8.54
N HIS A 127 8.94 13.29 8.91
CA HIS A 127 8.97 12.10 8.06
C HIS A 127 7.66 11.92 7.30
N VAL A 128 6.54 12.00 8.02
CA VAL A 128 5.21 11.81 7.45
C VAL A 128 4.81 12.94 6.50
N SER A 129 5.23 14.18 6.76
CA SER A 129 4.75 15.37 6.04
C SER A 129 5.67 15.88 4.93
N LYS A 130 6.98 15.82 5.13
CA LYS A 130 8.03 16.38 4.28
C LYS A 130 9.11 15.37 3.91
N GLY A 131 9.07 14.18 4.52
CA GLY A 131 10.12 13.19 4.38
C GLY A 131 11.24 13.34 5.39
N ASP A 132 12.26 12.51 5.24
CA ASP A 132 13.38 12.46 6.16
C ASP A 132 14.43 13.50 5.81
N SER A 133 15.03 14.13 6.82
CA SER A 133 16.11 15.09 6.64
C SER A 133 17.49 14.42 6.50
N GLN A 134 17.63 13.20 7.02
CA GLN A 134 18.89 12.44 7.06
C GLN A 134 18.60 10.94 6.93
N GLY A 135 19.65 10.18 6.62
CA GLY A 135 19.58 8.73 6.53
C GLY A 135 19.17 8.20 5.15
N PRO A 136 18.96 6.88 5.02
CA PRO A 136 18.84 6.22 3.73
C PRO A 136 17.62 6.68 2.92
N LEU A 137 16.51 7.00 3.58
CA LEU A 137 15.30 7.50 2.92
C LEU A 137 15.47 8.93 2.41
N ALA A 138 16.17 9.80 3.15
CA ALA A 138 16.51 11.14 2.69
C ALA A 138 17.41 11.10 1.44
N THR A 139 18.43 10.23 1.44
CA THR A 139 19.31 10.02 0.27
C THR A 139 18.56 9.49 -0.94
N ALA A 140 17.51 8.70 -0.72
CA ALA A 140 16.63 8.21 -1.79
C ALA A 140 15.59 9.26 -2.27
N GLY A 141 15.61 10.48 -1.72
CA GLY A 141 14.68 11.55 -2.10
C GLY A 141 13.26 11.35 -1.57
N PHE A 142 13.07 10.63 -0.46
CA PHE A 142 11.76 10.45 0.15
C PHE A 142 11.19 11.80 0.62
N SER A 143 10.06 12.22 0.04
CA SER A 143 9.41 13.51 0.31
C SER A 143 8.23 13.42 1.28
N GLY A 144 8.08 12.28 1.97
CA GLY A 144 6.99 12.03 2.91
C GLY A 144 5.81 11.27 2.32
N HIS A 145 4.87 10.93 3.19
CA HIS A 145 3.72 10.10 2.82
C HIS A 145 2.62 10.94 2.13
N PRO A 146 2.18 10.57 0.91
CA PRO A 146 1.20 11.33 0.17
C PRO A 146 -0.11 11.42 0.94
N ARG A 147 -0.74 12.60 0.86
CA ARG A 147 -1.97 12.93 1.56
C ARG A 147 -3.09 13.12 0.55
N CYS A 148 -4.24 12.51 0.79
CA CYS A 148 -5.45 12.82 0.04
C CYS A 148 -5.89 14.25 0.35
N GLN A 149 -6.09 15.06 -0.69
CA GLN A 149 -6.49 16.46 -0.56
C GLN A 149 -7.91 16.63 0.00
N PHE A 150 -8.78 15.63 -0.17
CA PHE A 150 -10.18 15.68 0.27
C PHE A 150 -10.38 15.08 1.67
N CYS A 151 -9.82 13.89 1.91
CA CYS A 151 -10.02 13.15 3.16
C CYS A 151 -8.95 13.46 4.22
N GLU A 152 -7.87 14.17 3.85
CA GLU A 152 -6.66 14.42 4.67
C GLU A 152 -5.92 13.16 5.17
N ARG A 153 -6.34 11.97 4.75
CA ARG A 153 -5.71 10.69 5.07
C ARG A 153 -4.38 10.55 4.33
N ARG A 154 -3.40 9.92 4.98
CA ARG A 154 -2.08 9.64 4.42
C ARG A 154 -1.94 8.20 4.02
N PHE A 155 -1.16 7.97 2.97
CA PHE A 155 -0.94 6.67 2.36
C PHE A 155 0.55 6.36 2.30
N TYR A 156 0.92 5.09 2.19
CA TYR A 156 2.32 4.69 2.16
C TYR A 156 3.06 5.29 0.96
N GLY A 157 2.52 5.15 -0.25
CA GLY A 157 3.08 5.72 -1.46
C GLY A 157 2.02 6.09 -2.49
N GLU A 158 2.50 6.36 -3.71
CA GLU A 158 1.68 6.82 -4.83
C GLU A 158 0.66 5.78 -5.28
N THR A 159 1.01 4.49 -5.21
CA THR A 159 0.11 3.41 -5.62
C THR A 159 -1.13 3.34 -4.73
N GLU A 160 -0.96 3.42 -3.41
CA GLU A 160 -2.07 3.32 -2.46
C GLU A 160 -2.98 4.55 -2.52
N ILE A 161 -2.40 5.76 -2.64
CA ILE A 161 -3.22 6.97 -2.80
C ILE A 161 -3.95 6.97 -4.16
N PHE A 162 -3.33 6.50 -5.24
CA PHE A 162 -3.99 6.42 -6.55
C PHE A 162 -5.21 5.48 -6.51
N GLN A 163 -5.07 4.32 -5.86
CA GLN A 163 -6.18 3.39 -5.64
C GLN A 163 -7.28 4.04 -4.78
N HIS A 164 -6.91 4.73 -3.71
CA HIS A 164 -7.84 5.46 -2.87
C HIS A 164 -8.62 6.53 -3.66
N MET A 165 -7.92 7.38 -4.42
CA MET A 165 -8.54 8.46 -5.20
C MET A 165 -9.52 7.90 -6.24
N THR A 166 -9.18 6.78 -6.86
CA THR A 166 -10.05 6.13 -7.87
C THR A 166 -11.28 5.47 -7.27
N GLN A 167 -11.23 5.06 -5.99
CA GLN A 167 -12.34 4.35 -5.33
C GLN A 167 -13.21 5.25 -4.45
N GLN A 168 -12.66 6.33 -3.90
CA GLN A 168 -13.31 7.15 -2.88
C GLN A 168 -13.69 8.55 -3.36
N HIS A 169 -13.25 8.94 -4.56
CA HIS A 169 -13.51 10.26 -5.12
C HIS A 169 -14.06 10.15 -6.54
N GLU A 170 -14.87 11.14 -6.89
CA GLU A 170 -15.57 11.17 -8.17
C GLU A 170 -14.64 11.64 -9.28
N SER A 171 -14.85 11.17 -10.49
CA SER A 171 -14.07 11.60 -11.67
C SER A 171 -14.97 11.84 -12.86
N CYS A 172 -14.63 12.86 -13.66
CA CYS A 172 -15.39 13.17 -14.85
C CYS A 172 -15.09 12.15 -15.97
N PHE A 173 -16.09 11.36 -16.35
CA PHE A 173 -15.98 10.37 -17.41
C PHE A 173 -15.76 10.99 -18.80
N LEU A 174 -16.23 12.21 -19.04
CA LEU A 174 -16.01 12.93 -20.30
C LEU A 174 -14.56 13.42 -20.41
N CYS A 175 -14.03 14.11 -19.39
CA CYS A 175 -12.62 14.51 -19.36
C CYS A 175 -11.67 13.33 -19.49
N ARG A 176 -11.94 12.23 -18.76
CA ARG A 176 -11.13 11.02 -18.82
C ARG A 176 -11.16 10.35 -20.20
N ARG A 177 -12.26 10.50 -20.96
CA ARG A 177 -12.34 9.98 -22.34
C ARG A 177 -11.51 10.80 -23.31
N VAL A 178 -11.44 12.12 -23.10
CA VAL A 178 -10.65 13.05 -23.93
C VAL A 178 -9.16 12.89 -23.63
N ASP A 179 -8.78 12.82 -22.35
CA ASP A 179 -7.40 12.62 -21.91
C ASP A 179 -7.35 11.53 -20.83
N PRO A 180 -7.10 10.26 -21.23
CA PRO A 180 -7.02 9.14 -20.30
C PRO A 180 -5.88 9.21 -19.29
N HIS A 181 -4.85 10.02 -19.56
CA HIS A 181 -3.68 10.16 -18.69
C HIS A 181 -3.85 11.26 -17.64
N ARG A 182 -4.86 12.11 -17.79
CA ARG A 182 -5.17 13.17 -16.84
C ARG A 182 -6.10 12.66 -15.75
N HIS A 183 -5.58 12.55 -14.53
CA HIS A 183 -6.34 12.14 -13.36
C HIS A 183 -6.84 13.37 -12.58
N VAL A 184 -8.06 13.80 -12.87
CA VAL A 184 -8.77 14.84 -12.08
C VAL A 184 -9.86 14.16 -11.26
N TYR A 185 -9.86 14.46 -9.97
CA TYR A 185 -10.82 13.94 -9.01
C TYR A 185 -11.58 15.10 -8.36
N TYR A 186 -12.80 14.81 -7.91
CA TYR A 186 -13.69 15.70 -7.17
C TYR A 186 -14.07 15.04 -5.84
N ALA A 187 -14.27 15.84 -4.80
CA ALA A 187 -14.50 15.32 -3.46
C ALA A 187 -15.74 14.42 -3.41
N ASP A 188 -16.82 14.87 -4.06
CA ASP A 188 -18.12 14.23 -4.09
C ASP A 188 -18.89 14.55 -5.39
N TYR A 189 -20.11 13.99 -5.50
CA TYR A 189 -20.98 14.20 -6.65
C TYR A 189 -21.40 15.67 -6.82
N PRO A 190 -21.84 16.42 -5.78
CA PRO A 190 -22.13 17.85 -5.91
C PRO A 190 -21.01 18.69 -6.55
N GLU A 191 -19.76 18.44 -6.17
CA GLU A 191 -18.62 19.14 -6.77
C GLU A 191 -18.43 18.73 -8.25
N LEU A 192 -18.56 17.44 -8.56
CA LEU A 192 -18.51 16.94 -9.94
C LEU A 192 -19.68 17.48 -10.79
N GLU A 193 -20.87 17.60 -10.21
CA GLU A 193 -22.05 18.13 -10.88
C GLU A 193 -21.88 19.60 -11.25
N ARG A 194 -21.27 20.41 -10.39
CA ARG A 194 -20.88 21.77 -10.73
C ARG A 194 -19.93 21.81 -11.93
N HIS A 195 -18.93 20.93 -11.96
CA HIS A 195 -18.05 20.78 -13.13
C HIS A 195 -18.83 20.38 -14.39
N PHE A 196 -19.84 19.51 -14.29
CA PHE A 196 -20.67 19.16 -15.43
C PHE A 196 -21.46 20.33 -16.01
N PHE A 197 -21.81 21.34 -15.20
CA PHE A 197 -22.48 22.56 -15.67
C PHE A 197 -21.50 23.63 -16.18
N GLU A 198 -20.29 23.71 -15.62
CA GLU A 198 -19.28 24.70 -15.98
C GLU A 198 -18.51 24.33 -17.25
N ASP A 199 -18.07 23.07 -17.37
CA ASP A 199 -17.15 22.61 -18.42
C ASP A 199 -17.79 21.65 -19.43
N HIS A 200 -19.02 21.20 -19.16
CA HIS A 200 -19.76 20.25 -20.01
C HIS A 200 -21.23 20.68 -20.20
N HIS A 201 -22.01 19.82 -20.85
CA HIS A 201 -23.40 20.09 -21.17
C HIS A 201 -24.33 19.12 -20.44
N ALA A 202 -24.65 19.41 -19.17
CA ALA A 202 -25.60 18.63 -18.38
C ALA A 202 -27.07 18.97 -18.70
N CYS A 203 -27.94 17.97 -18.69
CA CYS A 203 -29.39 18.18 -18.83
C CYS A 203 -29.99 18.72 -17.52
N THR A 204 -30.69 19.85 -17.60
CA THR A 204 -31.32 20.53 -16.46
C THR A 204 -32.74 20.03 -16.13
N HIS A 205 -33.28 19.08 -16.90
CA HIS A 205 -34.62 18.55 -16.64
C HIS A 205 -34.65 17.73 -15.34
N PRO A 206 -35.66 17.91 -14.45
CA PRO A 206 -35.69 17.26 -13.13
C PRO A 206 -35.50 15.74 -13.16
N ALA A 207 -36.14 15.06 -14.13
CA ALA A 207 -36.00 13.61 -14.30
C ALA A 207 -34.58 13.16 -14.67
N CYS A 208 -33.81 13.98 -15.39
CA CYS A 208 -32.43 13.68 -15.76
C CYS A 208 -31.44 14.03 -14.65
N LEU A 209 -31.74 15.06 -13.86
CA LEU A 209 -30.99 15.39 -12.64
C LEU A 209 -31.12 14.28 -11.59
N GLU A 210 -32.32 13.72 -11.42
CA GLU A 210 -32.55 12.59 -10.50
C GLU A 210 -31.78 11.33 -10.92
N ARG A 211 -31.72 11.06 -12.24
CA ARG A 211 -30.94 9.94 -12.80
C ARG A 211 -29.43 10.13 -12.65
N LYS A 212 -28.97 11.38 -12.46
CA LYS A 212 -27.57 11.81 -12.42
C LYS A 212 -26.79 11.48 -13.69
N PHE A 213 -25.66 12.15 -13.90
CA PHE A 213 -24.72 11.88 -15.00
C PHE A 213 -25.31 11.96 -16.44
N VAL A 214 -26.47 12.59 -16.64
CA VAL A 214 -27.00 12.91 -17.97
C VAL A 214 -26.29 14.14 -18.52
N VAL A 215 -25.07 13.93 -19.00
CA VAL A 215 -24.11 14.98 -19.39
C VAL A 215 -23.49 14.63 -20.73
N PHE A 216 -23.30 15.64 -21.57
CA PHE A 216 -22.84 15.49 -22.94
C PHE A 216 -21.56 16.28 -23.22
N PRO A 217 -20.71 15.80 -24.15
CA PRO A 217 -19.48 16.48 -24.51
C PRO A 217 -19.73 17.75 -25.34
N THR A 218 -20.86 17.84 -26.07
CA THR A 218 -21.19 19.00 -26.90
C THR A 218 -22.62 19.51 -26.68
N ALA A 219 -22.84 20.81 -26.94
CA ALA A 219 -24.17 21.42 -26.87
C ALA A 219 -25.14 20.82 -27.91
N GLN A 220 -24.62 20.30 -29.03
CA GLN A 220 -25.44 19.63 -30.05
C GLN A 220 -26.01 18.31 -29.52
N ASP A 221 -25.19 17.49 -28.87
CA ASP A 221 -25.63 16.25 -28.25
C ASP A 221 -26.70 16.49 -27.19
N LEU A 222 -26.52 17.54 -26.37
CA LEU A 222 -27.53 17.96 -25.39
C LEU A 222 -28.86 18.34 -26.07
N ARG A 223 -28.82 19.11 -27.16
CA ARG A 223 -30.03 19.50 -27.91
C ARG A 223 -30.74 18.29 -28.50
N LEU A 224 -30.00 17.32 -29.05
CA LEU A 224 -30.54 16.07 -29.57
C LEU A 224 -31.20 15.24 -28.45
N HIS A 225 -30.58 15.17 -27.28
CA HIS A 225 -31.17 14.53 -26.10
C HIS A 225 -32.47 15.21 -25.68
N PHE A 226 -32.47 16.53 -25.50
CA PHE A 226 -33.66 17.30 -25.12
C PHE A 226 -34.81 17.11 -26.12
N ALA A 227 -34.52 17.07 -27.42
CA ALA A 227 -35.54 16.87 -28.45
C ALA A 227 -36.18 15.48 -28.44
N LYS A 228 -35.41 14.45 -28.05
CA LYS A 228 -35.87 13.06 -28.00
C LYS A 228 -36.59 12.75 -26.68
N GLU A 229 -36.01 13.16 -25.55
CA GLU A 229 -36.46 12.75 -24.21
C GLU A 229 -37.35 13.79 -23.52
N HIS A 230 -37.29 15.07 -23.95
CA HIS A 230 -38.04 16.18 -23.37
C HIS A 230 -38.80 17.03 -24.42
N PRO A 231 -39.61 16.40 -25.30
CA PRO A 231 -40.29 17.10 -26.40
C PRO A 231 -41.28 18.18 -25.94
N ASP A 232 -41.82 18.04 -24.72
CA ASP A 232 -42.79 18.96 -24.12
C ASP A 232 -42.14 20.21 -23.51
N GLY A 233 -40.84 20.17 -23.23
CA GLY A 233 -40.07 21.30 -22.67
C GLY A 233 -39.55 22.30 -23.69
N LEU A 234 -39.70 22.03 -25.00
CA LEU A 234 -39.17 22.85 -26.09
C LEU A 234 -40.24 23.79 -26.68
N SER A 235 -39.86 25.05 -26.93
CA SER A 235 -40.70 25.97 -27.70
C SER A 235 -40.87 25.48 -29.15
N LYS A 236 -41.93 25.93 -29.85
CA LYS A 236 -42.22 25.51 -31.24
C LYS A 236 -41.05 25.73 -32.21
N GLY A 237 -40.21 26.75 -31.96
CA GLY A 237 -39.02 27.05 -32.76
C GLY A 237 -37.87 26.06 -32.53
N GLU A 238 -37.64 25.68 -31.28
CA GLU A 238 -36.58 24.74 -30.90
C GLU A 238 -36.87 23.31 -31.37
N ARG A 239 -38.16 22.92 -31.36
CA ARG A 239 -38.61 21.64 -31.95
C ARG A 239 -38.34 21.54 -33.46
N ARG A 240 -38.40 22.66 -34.19
CA ARG A 240 -38.08 22.68 -35.63
C ARG A 240 -36.57 22.60 -35.86
N ALA A 241 -35.77 23.35 -35.10
CA ALA A 241 -34.32 23.32 -35.22
C ALA A 241 -33.72 21.94 -34.91
N ALA A 242 -34.24 21.24 -33.90
CA ALA A 242 -33.78 19.90 -33.55
C ALA A 242 -34.04 18.83 -34.62
N ARG A 243 -35.11 18.99 -35.44
CA ARG A 243 -35.44 18.08 -36.56
C ARG A 243 -34.65 18.34 -37.84
N THR A 244 -33.88 19.44 -37.88
CA THR A 244 -33.11 19.83 -39.09
C THR A 244 -31.63 19.43 -38.96
N LEU A 245 -31.25 18.80 -37.84
CA LEU A 245 -29.89 18.32 -37.56
C LEU A 245 -29.72 16.80 -37.83
N GLU A 246 -30.72 16.15 -38.44
CA GLU A 246 -30.62 14.78 -38.99
C GLU A 246 -30.20 14.80 -40.46
#